data_AF-A0A8J6RHE9-F1
#
_entry.id   AF-A0A8J6RHE9-F1
#
_cell.length_a   1.000
_cell.length_b   1.000
_cell.length_c   1.000
_cell.angle_alpha   90.00
_cell.angle_beta   90.00
_cell.angle_gamma   90.00
#
_symmetry.space_group_name_H-M   'P 1'
#
loop_
_entity.id
_entity.type
_entity.pdbx_description
1 polymer ?
#
loop_
_entity_poly.entity_id
_entity_poly.type
_entity_poly.pdbx_seq_one_letter_code
_entity_poly.pdbx_strand_id
1 'polypeptide(L)' 'MDEEIIRQLNMEVEAMGFNELTELGNRAVSLGLIIGHGYRNNQYEILRKNEVVMLTAKEAAAYLKNLVESVNG' A
#
# COMPACT_ATOMS: atom_id res chain seq x y z
N MET A 1 9.11 -20.18 -23.86
CA MET A 1 8.42 -19.00 -24.44
C MET A 1 7.34 -18.50 -23.49
N ASP A 2 6.65 -19.38 -22.75
CA ASP A 2 5.62 -18.97 -21.78
C ASP A 2 6.15 -18.38 -20.46
N GLU A 3 7.32 -18.80 -19.96
CA GLU A 3 7.87 -18.32 -18.68
C GLU A 3 8.24 -16.82 -18.69
N GLU A 4 8.67 -16.30 -19.84
CA GLU A 4 9.07 -14.90 -19.99
C GLU A 4 7.85 -13.98 -20.03
N ILE A 5 6.75 -14.45 -20.62
CA ILE A 5 5.44 -13.79 -20.64
C ILE A 5 4.85 -13.77 -19.22
N ILE A 6 4.91 -14.89 -18.49
CA ILE A 6 4.46 -14.97 -17.08
C ILE A 6 5.28 -14.01 -16.20
N ARG A 7 6.60 -13.91 -16.42
CA ARG A 7 7.46 -12.96 -15.70
C ARG A 7 7.08 -11.50 -15.99
N GLN A 8 6.85 -11.15 -17.26
CA GLN A 8 6.40 -9.80 -17.62
C GLN A 8 5.05 -9.45 -17.01
N LEU A 9 4.07 -10.37 -17.09
CA LEU A 9 2.76 -10.22 -16.46
C LEU A 9 2.87 -10.02 -14.94
N ASN A 10 3.74 -10.80 -14.28
CA ASN A 10 3.95 -10.64 -12.84
C ASN A 10 4.57 -9.28 -12.49
N MET A 11 5.53 -8.80 -13.26
CA MET A 11 6.14 -7.47 -13.04
C MET A 11 5.13 -6.33 -13.27
N GLU A 12 4.27 -6.44 -14.27
CA GLU A 12 3.21 -5.46 -14.51
C GLU A 12 2.15 -5.48 -13.39
N VAL A 13 1.75 -6.67 -12.93
CA VAL A 13 0.81 -6.82 -11.80
C VAL A 13 1.41 -6.29 -10.49
N GLU A 14 2.70 -6.55 -10.25
CA GLU A 14 3.41 -5.99 -9.10
C GLU A 14 3.45 -4.46 -9.18
N ALA A 15 3.80 -3.89 -10.35
CA ALA A 15 3.80 -2.44 -10.58
C ALA A 15 2.40 -1.81 -10.38
N MET A 16 1.33 -2.48 -10.82
CA MET A 16 -0.05 -2.02 -10.55
C MET A 16 -0.36 -2.03 -9.05
N GLY A 17 0.07 -3.07 -8.31
CA GLY A 17 -0.10 -3.14 -6.86
C GLY A 17 0.65 -2.04 -6.09
N PHE A 18 1.84 -1.64 -6.56
CA PHE A 18 2.56 -0.50 -5.99
C PHE A 18 1.84 0.84 -6.24
N ASN A 19 1.24 1.01 -7.41
CA ASN A 19 0.45 2.21 -7.72
C ASN A 19 -0.80 2.29 -6.83
N GLU A 20 -1.57 1.20 -6.71
CA GLU A 20 -2.76 1.16 -5.86
C GLU A 20 -2.42 1.42 -4.38
N LEU A 21 -1.34 0.81 -3.88
CA LEU A 21 -0.88 1.01 -2.51
C LEU A 21 -0.47 2.47 -2.24
N THR A 22 0.21 3.09 -3.21
CA THR A 22 0.60 4.50 -3.13
C THR A 22 -0.62 5.43 -3.12
N GLU A 23 -1.61 5.17 -3.98
CA GLU A 23 -2.86 5.93 -4.04
C GLU A 23 -3.66 5.83 -2.73
N LEU A 24 -3.82 4.62 -2.20
CA LEU A 24 -4.47 4.37 -0.91
C LEU A 24 -3.75 5.11 0.24
N GLY A 25 -2.42 5.04 0.27
CA GLY A 25 -1.61 5.74 1.25
C GLY A 25 -1.79 7.26 1.17
N ASN A 26 -1.74 7.83 -0.04
CA ASN A 26 -1.94 9.27 -0.27
C ASN A 26 -3.34 9.72 0.13
N ARG A 27 -4.35 8.91 -0.15
CA ARG A 27 -5.73 9.19 0.26
C ARG A 27 -5.89 9.14 1.78
N ALA A 28 -5.30 8.16 2.46
CA ALA A 28 -5.30 8.07 3.91
C ALA A 28 -4.60 9.28 4.58
N VAL A 29 -3.49 9.77 4.01
CA VAL A 29 -2.83 11.02 4.47
C VAL A 29 -3.77 12.22 4.26
N SER A 30 -4.39 12.34 3.09
CA SER A 30 -5.27 13.46 2.76
C SER A 30 -6.51 13.53 3.66
N LEU A 31 -7.00 12.38 4.13
CA LEU A 31 -8.09 12.26 5.08
C LEU A 31 -7.65 12.45 6.56
N GLY A 32 -6.35 12.64 6.82
CA GLY A 32 -5.80 12.78 8.17
C GLY A 32 -5.83 11.50 9.01
N LEU A 33 -6.01 10.34 8.36
CA LEU A 33 -6.08 9.03 9.01
C LEU A 33 -4.70 8.49 9.38
N ILE A 34 -3.69 8.88 8.61
CA ILE A 34 -2.26 8.62 8.86
C ILE A 34 -1.47 9.90 8.62
N ILE A 35 -0.26 9.97 9.16
CA ILE A 35 0.68 11.10 8.96
C ILE A 35 1.45 10.92 7.65
N GLY A 36 1.83 9.69 7.35
CA GLY A 36 2.68 9.40 6.19
C GLY A 36 2.85 7.90 5.98
N HIS A 37 3.43 7.54 4.85
CA HIS A 37 3.67 6.15 4.47
C HIS A 37 4.89 6.05 3.53
N GLY A 38 5.49 4.86 3.44
CA GLY A 38 6.60 4.62 2.52
C GLY A 38 7.21 3.23 2.68
N TYR A 39 8.17 2.90 1.82
CA TYR A 39 8.90 1.63 1.91
C TYR A 39 10.21 1.79 2.69
N ARG A 40 10.41 0.95 3.71
CA ARG A 40 11.64 0.91 4.51
C ARG A 40 11.92 -0.53 4.95
N ASN A 41 13.17 -0.98 4.85
CA ASN A 41 13.61 -2.32 5.29
C ASN A 41 12.75 -3.48 4.73
N ASN A 42 12.42 -3.44 3.44
CA ASN A 42 11.54 -4.42 2.77
C ASN A 42 10.11 -4.52 3.33
N GLN A 43 9.69 -3.55 4.12
CA GLN A 43 8.33 -3.44 4.64
C GLN A 43 7.74 -2.09 4.26
N TYR A 44 6.41 -2.05 4.22
CA TYR A 44 5.66 -0.82 4.13
C TYR A 44 5.47 -0.24 5.53
N GLU A 45 5.94 0.98 5.70
CA GLU A 45 5.83 1.75 6.93
C GLU A 45 4.61 2.67 6.82
N ILE A 46 3.73 2.62 7.82
CA ILE A 46 2.58 3.51 7.97
C ILE A 46 2.75 4.27 9.29
N LEU A 47 2.87 5.60 9.19
CA LEU A 47 3.04 6.49 10.33
C LEU A 47 1.68 7.00 10.80
N ARG A 48 1.33 6.73 12.05
CA ARG A 48 0.16 7.28 12.74
C ARG A 48 0.60 8.18 13.88
N LYS A 49 -0.34 8.95 14.45
CA LYS A 49 -0.06 9.94 15.51
C LYS A 49 0.84 9.42 16.64
N ASN A 50 0.63 8.18 17.08
CA ASN A 50 1.35 7.60 18.22
C ASN A 50 1.99 6.23 17.92
N GLU A 51 1.94 5.76 16.68
CA GLU A 51 2.43 4.42 16.34
C GLU A 51 2.98 4.35 14.92
N VAL A 52 3.90 3.41 14.71
CA VAL A 52 4.41 3.04 13.39
C VAL A 52 4.02 1.59 13.14
N VAL A 53 3.36 1.35 12.02
CA VAL A 53 2.88 0.03 11.63
C VAL A 53 3.70 -0.43 10.43
N MET A 54 4.40 -1.55 10.59
CA MET A 54 5.25 -2.16 9.56
C MET A 54 4.55 -3.39 9.00
N LEU A 55 4.25 -3.39 7.70
CA LEU A 55 3.46 -4.42 7.03
C LEU A 55 4.14 -4.88 5.74
N THR A 56 3.76 -6.03 5.23
CA THR A 56 4.04 -6.34 3.82
C THR A 56 3.21 -5.44 2.90
N ALA A 57 3.59 -5.35 1.62
CA ALA A 57 2.85 -4.61 0.59
C ALA A 57 1.34 -4.93 0.61
N LYS A 58 1.05 -6.23 0.65
CA LYS A 58 -0.30 -6.79 0.59
C LYS A 58 -1.11 -6.45 1.83
N GLU A 59 -0.51 -6.58 3.00
CA GLU A 59 -1.16 -6.23 4.27
C GLU A 59 -1.41 -4.73 4.37
N ALA A 60 -0.45 -3.91 3.92
CA ALA A 60 -0.60 -2.46 3.89
C ALA A 60 -1.73 -2.03 2.96
N ALA A 61 -1.88 -2.65 1.79
CA ALA A 61 -2.97 -2.35 0.86
C ALA A 61 -4.34 -2.64 1.49
N ALA A 62 -4.50 -3.84 2.06
CA ALA A 62 -5.75 -4.22 2.75
C ALA A 62 -6.06 -3.30 3.93
N TYR A 63 -5.03 -2.95 4.71
CA TYR A 63 -5.16 -2.06 5.85
C TYR A 63 -5.58 -0.64 5.46
N LEU A 64 -4.89 -0.04 4.49
CA LEU A 64 -5.19 1.32 4.03
C LEU A 64 -6.55 1.39 3.35
N LYS A 65 -6.96 0.35 2.61
CA LYS A 65 -8.30 0.25 2.05
C LYS A 65 -9.37 0.27 3.14
N ASN A 66 -9.27 -0.61 4.14
CA ASN A 66 -10.20 -0.63 5.27
C ASN A 66 -10.24 0.71 6.02
N LEU A 67 -9.07 1.35 6.17
CA LEU A 67 -8.95 2.64 6.85
C LEU A 67 -9.70 3.75 6.09
N VAL A 68 -9.51 3.84 4.77
CA VAL A 68 -10.19 4.81 3.90
C VAL A 68 -11.70 4.52 3.80
N GLU A 69 -12.12 3.25 3.79
CA GLU A 69 -13.54 2.88 3.78
C GLU A 69 -14.24 3.23 5.10
N SER A 70 -13.53 3.17 6.23
CA SER A 70 -14.10 3.46 7.56
C SER A 70 -14.63 4.89 7.75
N VAL A 71 -14.21 5.84 6.91
CA VAL A 71 -14.69 7.24 6.96
C VAL A 71 -15.79 7.56 5.95
N ASN A 72 -16.08 6.64 5.02
CA ASN A 72 -17.15 6.81 4.03
C ASN A 72 -18.45 6.09 4.42
N GLY A 73 -18.51 5.52 5.63
CA GLY A 73 -19.67 4.82 6.21
C GLY A 73 -20.46 5.66 7.20
#